data_AF-A0A938MAX8-F1
#
_entry.id   AF-A0A938MAX8-F1
#
_cell.length_a   1.000
_cell.length_b   1.000
_cell.length_c   1.000
_cell.angle_alpha   90.00
_cell.angle_beta   90.00
_cell.angle_gamma   90.00
#
_symmetry.space_group_name_H-M   'P 1'
#
loop_
_entity.id
_entity.type
_entity.pdbx_description
1 polymer ?
#
loop_
_entity_poly.entity_id
_entity_poly.type
_entity_poly.pdbx_seq_one_letter_code
_entity_poly.pdbx_strand_id
1 'polypeptide(L)' 'FETTQGSLADKLMAALEAGQAAGGDRRGQQSAALLVVRKGGGIGGHNDRYVDLRVDDHAEPIKELRRIYEVWRKWRRAR' A
#
# COMPACT_ATOMS: atom_id res chain seq x y z
N PHE A 1 0.31 -12.56 -1.14
CA PHE A 1 1.02 -12.05 -2.34
C PHE A 1 0.73 -12.90 -3.56
N GLU A 2 1.26 -14.13 -3.65
CA GLU A 2 1.13 -14.98 -4.86
C GLU A 2 -0.31 -15.37 -5.17
N THR A 3 -1.08 -15.70 -4.13
CA THR A 3 -2.50 -16.09 -4.21
C THR A 3 -3.46 -14.90 -4.25
N THR A 4 -2.96 -13.69 -3.98
CA THR A 4 -3.79 -12.49 -3.97
C THR A 4 -4.06 -12.04 -5.40
N GLN A 5 -5.32 -11.84 -5.77
CA GLN A 5 -5.68 -11.28 -7.08
C GLN A 5 -5.57 -9.75 -7.12
N GLY A 6 -5.50 -9.19 -8.32
CA GLY A 6 -5.44 -7.74 -8.54
C GLY A 6 -4.04 -7.22 -8.89
N SER A 7 -3.87 -5.91 -8.73
CA SER A 7 -2.63 -5.21 -9.06
C SER A 7 -1.48 -5.60 -8.14
N LEU A 8 -0.23 -5.27 -8.52
CA LEU A 8 0.92 -5.44 -7.63
C LEU A 8 0.69 -4.72 -6.27
N ALA A 9 0.04 -3.55 -6.30
CA ALA A 9 -0.30 -2.82 -5.08
C ALA A 9 -1.29 -3.61 -4.20
N ASP A 10 -2.31 -4.25 -4.78
CA ASP A 10 -3.24 -5.11 -4.02
C ASP A 10 -2.50 -6.29 -3.37
N LYS A 11 -1.59 -6.93 -4.12
CA LYS A 11 -0.80 -8.08 -3.64
C LYS A 11 0.16 -7.72 -2.51
N LEU A 12 0.85 -6.58 -2.62
CA LEU A 12 1.75 -6.07 -1.57
C LEU A 12 0.98 -5.68 -0.32
N MET A 13 -0.18 -5.02 -0.48
CA MET A 13 -0.98 -4.57 0.65
C MET A 13 -1.58 -5.77 1.41
N ALA A 14 -2.04 -6.81 0.69
CA ALA A 14 -2.46 -8.07 1.33
C ALA A 14 -1.29 -8.83 1.99
N ALA A 15 -0.09 -8.79 1.40
CA ALA A 15 1.09 -9.41 2.00
C ALA A 15 1.51 -8.71 3.30
N LEU A 16 1.43 -7.38 3.35
CA LEU A 16 1.74 -6.61 4.55
C LEU A 16 0.78 -6.93 5.70
N GLU A 17 -0.53 -7.03 5.42
CA GLU A 17 -1.54 -7.45 6.40
C GLU A 17 -1.31 -8.89 6.88
N ALA A 18 -1.02 -9.81 5.95
CA ALA A 18 -0.75 -11.20 6.30
C ALA A 18 0.52 -11.34 7.16
N GLY A 19 1.57 -10.57 6.87
CA GLY A 19 2.79 -10.54 7.68
C GLY A 19 2.53 -10.04 9.10
N GLN A 20 1.71 -9.00 9.26
CA GLN A 20 1.29 -8.53 10.58
C GLN A 20 0.47 -9.59 11.33
N ALA A 21 -0.46 -10.27 10.65
CA ALA A 21 -1.26 -11.33 11.23
C ALA A 21 -0.44 -12.57 11.64
N ALA A 22 0.67 -12.84 10.94
CA ALA A 22 1.59 -13.93 11.24
C ALA A 22 2.53 -13.65 12.43
N GLY A 23 2.38 -12.51 13.11
CA GLY A 23 3.17 -12.14 14.29
C GLY A 23 3.86 -10.78 14.17
N GLY A 24 3.95 -10.23 12.95
CA GLY A 24 4.48 -8.89 12.71
C GLY A 24 5.91 -8.68 13.20
N ASP A 25 6.31 -7.41 13.29
CA ASP A 25 7.55 -7.04 13.96
C ASP A 25 7.38 -7.17 15.49
N ARG A 26 8.33 -7.85 16.15
CA ARG A 26 8.31 -8.07 17.60
C ARG A 26 8.27 -6.77 18.42
N ARG A 27 8.72 -5.65 17.84
CA ARG A 27 8.70 -4.33 18.47
C ARG A 27 7.33 -3.66 18.42
N GLY A 28 6.39 -4.22 17.66
CA GLY A 28 5.11 -3.58 17.32
C GLY A 28 5.18 -2.83 15.99
N GLN A 29 4.16 -2.02 15.73
CA GLN A 29 4.04 -1.22 14.51
C GLN A 29 3.91 0.27 14.87
N GLN A 30 4.57 1.13 14.10
CA GLN A 30 4.45 2.59 14.25
C GLN A 30 4.14 3.27 12.91
N SER A 31 4.70 2.74 11.82
CA SER A 31 4.52 3.27 10.48
C SER A 31 4.26 2.15 9.46
N ALA A 32 3.73 2.54 8.30
CA ALA A 32 3.55 1.66 7.15
C ALA A 32 3.61 2.48 5.85
N ALA A 33 4.16 1.90 4.79
CA ALA A 33 4.21 2.55 3.49
C ALA A 33 4.00 1.55 2.35
N LEU A 34 3.47 2.05 1.23
CA LEU A 34 3.32 1.32 -0.02
C LEU A 34 3.85 2.17 -1.18
N LEU A 35 4.96 1.72 -1.75
CA LEU A 35 5.57 2.31 -2.95
C LEU A 35 5.55 1.29 -4.08
N VAL A 36 4.94 1.66 -5.20
CA VAL A 36 4.99 0.91 -6.45
C VAL A 36 5.40 1.87 -7.56
N VAL A 37 6.44 1.49 -8.31
CA VAL A 37 6.91 2.27 -9.45
C VAL A 37 6.59 1.56 -10.77
N ARG A 38 6.30 2.34 -11.79
CA ARG A 38 6.07 1.90 -13.17
C ARG A 38 6.52 3.03 -14.07
N LYS A 39 7.27 2.73 -15.14
CA LYS A 39 7.68 3.72 -16.14
C LYS A 39 6.48 4.54 -16.61
N GLY A 40 6.52 5.86 -16.43
CA GLY A 40 5.43 6.79 -16.76
C GLY A 40 4.14 6.59 -15.96
N GLY A 41 4.19 5.85 -14.85
CA GLY A 41 3.04 5.48 -14.03
C GLY A 41 2.57 6.57 -13.06
N GLY A 42 3.33 7.64 -12.91
CA GLY A 42 3.01 8.79 -12.09
C GLY A 42 1.74 9.53 -12.50
N ILE A 43 1.29 10.44 -11.63
CA ILE A 43 0.19 11.35 -11.96
C ILE A 43 0.60 12.20 -13.17
N GLY A 44 -0.21 12.16 -14.24
CA GLY A 44 0.07 12.89 -15.48
C GLY A 44 1.28 12.37 -16.26
N GLY A 45 1.86 11.22 -15.89
CA GLY A 45 3.07 10.69 -16.51
C GLY A 45 4.36 11.45 -16.19
N HIS A 46 4.32 12.39 -15.23
CA HIS A 46 5.46 13.25 -14.89
C HIS A 46 6.54 12.57 -14.04
N ASN A 47 6.29 11.35 -13.55
CA ASN A 47 7.25 10.52 -12.83
C ASN A 47 6.85 9.04 -12.91
N ASP A 48 7.63 8.18 -12.24
CA ASP A 48 7.41 6.74 -12.22
C ASP A 48 6.65 6.23 -10.97
N ARG A 49 6.26 7.11 -10.03
CA ARG A 49 5.59 6.73 -8.77
C ARG A 49 4.12 6.42 -9.03
N TYR A 50 3.82 5.16 -9.32
CA TYR A 50 2.46 4.70 -9.59
C TYR A 50 1.57 4.74 -8.33
N VAL A 51 2.08 4.21 -7.22
CA VAL A 51 1.50 4.34 -5.87
C VAL A 51 2.61 4.79 -4.92
N ASP A 52 2.30 5.76 -4.08
CA ASP A 52 3.18 6.21 -3.01
C ASP A 52 2.33 6.71 -1.85
N LEU A 53 2.09 5.82 -0.89
CA LEU A 53 1.26 6.09 0.28
C LEU A 53 2.04 5.79 1.54
N ARG A 54 1.89 6.64 2.54
CA ARG A 54 2.63 6.57 3.79
C ARG A 54 1.72 6.88 4.97
N VAL A 55 1.92 6.14 6.04
CA VAL A 55 1.42 6.43 7.38
C VAL A 55 2.67 6.46 8.26
N ASP A 56 3.14 7.67 8.58
CA ASP A 56 4.43 7.84 9.25
C ASP A 56 4.34 7.62 10.77
N ASP A 57 3.18 7.85 11.39
CA ASP A 57 2.93 7.56 12.81
C ASP A 57 1.44 7.26 13.05
N HIS A 58 1.13 6.06 13.54
CA HIS A 58 -0.22 5.64 13.92
C HIS A 58 -0.16 4.41 14.85
N ALA A 59 -1.20 4.16 15.65
CA ALA A 59 -1.29 2.95 16.49
C ALA A 59 -1.55 1.67 15.68
N GLU A 60 -2.32 1.80 14.59
CA GLU A 60 -2.63 0.73 13.64
C GLU A 60 -2.23 1.14 12.20
N PRO A 61 -0.94 1.37 11.90
CA PRO A 61 -0.49 1.99 10.65
C PRO A 61 -0.81 1.16 9.41
N ILE A 62 -0.79 -0.18 9.48
CA ILE A 62 -1.13 -1.05 8.34
C ILE A 62 -2.62 -0.95 7.99
N LYS A 63 -3.48 -0.90 9.01
CA LYS A 63 -4.93 -0.70 8.84
C LYS A 63 -5.25 0.68 8.29
N GLU A 64 -4.54 1.70 8.76
CA GLU A 64 -4.68 3.06 8.23
C GLU A 64 -4.15 3.16 6.78
N LEU A 65 -3.03 2.49 6.47
CA LEU A 65 -2.49 2.38 5.12
C LEU A 65 -3.50 1.71 4.18
N ARG A 66 -4.19 0.64 4.64
CA ARG A 66 -5.30 0.01 3.92
C ARG A 66 -6.43 0.99 3.63
N ARG A 67 -6.84 1.79 4.62
CA ARG A 67 -7.91 2.79 4.46
C ARG A 67 -7.57 3.80 3.37
N ILE A 68 -6.37 4.41 3.43
CA ILE A 68 -5.93 5.39 2.41
C ILE A 68 -5.67 4.73 1.05
N TYR A 69 -5.22 3.48 1.03
CA TYR A 69 -5.09 2.69 -0.21
C TYR A 69 -6.43 2.51 -0.91
N GLU A 70 -7.51 2.25 -0.19
CA GLU A 70 -8.85 2.13 -0.77
C GLU A 70 -9.35 3.45 -1.38
N VAL A 71 -9.07 4.58 -0.72
CA VAL A 71 -9.37 5.92 -1.27
C VAL A 71 -8.58 6.15 -2.55
N TRP A 72 -7.27 5.90 -2.53
CA TRP A 72 -6.40 6.02 -3.69
C TRP A 72 -6.87 5.11 -4.83
N ARG A 73 -7.22 3.85 -4.53
CA ARG A 73 -7.67 2.85 -5.51
C ARG A 73 -8.96 3.27 -6.21
N LYS A 74 -9.92 3.85 -5.47
CA LYS A 74 -11.15 4.41 -6.04
C LYS A 74 -10.85 5.59 -6.96
N TRP A 75 -10.04 6.54 -6.50
CA TRP A 75 -9.61 7.68 -7.31
C TRP A 75 -8.89 7.25 -8.60
N ARG A 76 -8.07 6.19 -8.51
CA ARG A 76 -7.32 5.66 -9.66
C ARG A 76 -8.18 4.94 -10.68
N ARG A 77 -9.28 4.29 -10.26
CA ARG A 77 -10.22 3.60 -11.17
C ARG A 77 -11.25 4.53 -11.80
N ALA A 78 -11.53 5.67 -11.18
CA ALA A 78 -12.44 6.69 -11.71
C ALA A 78 -11.81 7.56 -12.80
N ARG A 79 -10.59 7.23 -13.25
CA ARG A 79 -9.80 7.98 -14.22
C ARG A 79 -9.40 7.05 -15.35
#